data_AF-A0A7W9YSS4-F1
#
_entry.id   AF-A0A7W9YSS4-F1
#
_cell.length_a   1.000
_cell.length_b   1.000
_cell.length_c   1.000
_cell.angle_alpha   90.00
_cell.angle_beta   90.00
_cell.angle_gamma   90.00
#
_symmetry.space_group_name_H-M   'P 1'
#
loop_
_entity.id
_entity.type
_entity.pdbx_description
1 polymer ?
#
loop_
_entity_poly.entity_id
_entity_poly.type
_entity_poly.pdbx_seq_one_letter_code
_entity_poly.pdbx_strand_id
1 'polypeptide(L)'
;MKSSAQVIGLPVISIQTGVQLGQVKSLVINPEKGTVDFLIVDQENWEISMKAIPFRNVIGIGEFAVTVEEERAVLDLNVIPIANELVNKKIAIKQAKVMTRKGQLLGEATEFYVDEETGEITGIEVQIGNDSRVVRADHVITYGKDLLIVHEDAQQTLVSDVDALLSLKGTQVQPLIEQIAPKSFENEIDELRKKQIDMLTGKRVLKDIFDANGQVLISKDTILTKEDVMRAQEEGLDVVIELSMNVE
;
A
#
# COMPACT_ATOMS: atom_id res chain seq x y z
N MET A 1 7.32 4.29 3.75
CA MET A 1 7.54 3.27 2.69
C MET A 1 9.04 3.13 2.49
N LYS A 2 9.55 1.92 2.33
CA LYS A 2 10.97 1.63 2.11
C LYS A 2 11.16 0.73 0.89
N SER A 3 12.20 0.95 0.10
CA SER A 3 12.55 0.03 -0.99
C SER A 3 13.21 -1.24 -0.44
N SER A 4 13.13 -2.36 -1.16
CA SER A 4 13.77 -3.60 -0.69
C SER A 4 15.29 -3.43 -0.53
N ALA A 5 15.94 -2.68 -1.41
CA ALA A 5 17.36 -2.34 -1.28
C ALA A 5 17.69 -1.49 -0.04
N GLN A 6 16.77 -0.65 0.43
CA GLN A 6 16.97 0.11 1.67
C GLN A 6 16.87 -0.75 2.91
N VAL A 7 16.05 -1.81 2.89
CA VAL A 7 15.89 -2.72 4.03
C VAL A 7 17.01 -3.77 4.07
N ILE A 8 17.39 -4.30 2.91
CA ILE A 8 18.46 -5.27 2.78
C ILE A 8 19.79 -4.61 3.11
N GLY A 9 20.57 -5.24 3.99
CA GLY A 9 21.84 -4.72 4.48
C GLY A 9 21.72 -3.88 5.75
N LEU A 10 20.51 -3.58 6.24
CA LEU A 10 20.39 -2.92 7.54
C LEU A 10 20.74 -3.86 8.69
N PRO A 11 21.46 -3.39 9.72
CA PRO A 11 21.62 -4.12 10.97
C PRO A 11 20.27 -4.27 11.67
N VAL A 12 20.06 -5.42 12.30
CA VAL A 12 18.91 -5.67 13.17
C VAL A 12 19.34 -5.42 14.62
N ILE A 13 18.61 -4.56 15.34
CA ILE A 13 18.94 -4.16 16.71
C ILE A 13 17.79 -4.49 17.66
N SER A 14 18.13 -5.08 18.80
CA SER A 14 17.22 -5.28 19.93
C SER A 14 17.04 -3.99 20.73
N ILE A 15 15.80 -3.57 20.95
CA ILE A 15 15.49 -2.37 21.75
C ILE A 15 15.83 -2.58 23.22
N GLN A 16 15.53 -3.76 23.77
CA GLN A 16 15.78 -4.06 25.19
C GLN A 16 17.26 -4.15 25.54
N THR A 17 18.07 -4.75 24.68
CA THR A 17 19.50 -5.00 24.95
C THR A 17 20.44 -4.01 24.26
N GLY A 18 19.97 -3.30 23.23
CA GLY A 18 20.81 -2.42 22.41
C GLY A 18 21.84 -3.16 21.55
N VAL A 19 21.75 -4.50 21.47
CA VAL A 19 22.71 -5.35 20.77
C VAL A 19 22.26 -5.55 19.32
N GLN A 20 23.23 -5.56 18.41
CA GLN A 20 23.01 -5.96 17.02
C GLN A 20 22.91 -7.48 16.93
N LEU A 21 21.74 -7.94 16.47
CA LEU A 21 21.40 -9.35 16.34
C LEU A 21 21.85 -9.94 15.00
N GLY A 22 22.16 -9.10 14.02
CA GLY A 22 22.62 -9.53 12.69
C GLY A 22 22.36 -8.46 11.64
N GLN A 23 22.35 -8.84 10.38
CA GLN A 23 22.10 -7.97 9.23
C GLN A 23 21.02 -8.59 8.32
N VAL A 24 20.11 -7.77 7.81
CA VAL A 24 19.07 -8.24 6.88
C VAL A 24 19.72 -8.68 5.56
N LYS A 25 19.57 -9.95 5.21
CA LYS A 25 20.11 -10.54 3.98
C LYS A 25 19.10 -10.52 2.84
N SER A 26 17.85 -10.84 3.13
CA SER A 26 16.77 -10.89 2.15
C SER A 26 15.40 -10.78 2.81
N LEU A 27 14.39 -10.51 1.99
CA LEU A 27 12.98 -10.44 2.40
C LEU A 27 12.24 -11.64 1.82
N VAL A 28 11.41 -12.29 2.63
CA VAL A 28 10.56 -13.42 2.21
C VAL A 28 9.16 -12.91 1.97
N ILE A 29 8.70 -13.08 0.74
CA ILE A 29 7.41 -12.57 0.28
C ILE A 29 6.36 -13.68 0.35
N ASN A 30 5.19 -13.33 0.85
CA ASN A 30 4.00 -14.15 0.78
C ASN A 30 3.22 -13.84 -0.52
N PRO A 31 3.22 -14.75 -1.50
CA PRO A 31 2.60 -14.50 -2.79
C PRO A 31 1.07 -14.46 -2.75
N GLU A 32 0.45 -15.02 -1.71
CA GLU A 32 -1.01 -15.03 -1.56
C GLU A 32 -1.53 -13.70 -1.02
N LYS A 33 -0.74 -13.05 -0.17
CA LYS A 33 -1.12 -11.78 0.49
C LYS A 33 -0.45 -10.54 -0.12
N GLY A 34 0.64 -10.70 -0.87
CA GLY A 34 1.44 -9.57 -1.32
C GLY A 34 2.17 -8.85 -0.18
N THR A 35 2.56 -9.58 0.86
CA THR A 35 3.24 -9.05 2.06
C THR A 35 4.64 -9.62 2.20
N VAL A 36 5.51 -8.92 2.92
CA VAL A 36 6.75 -9.46 3.45
C VAL A 36 6.44 -10.11 4.79
N ASP A 37 6.49 -11.44 4.86
CA ASP A 37 6.15 -12.16 6.09
C ASP A 37 7.39 -12.37 6.99
N PHE A 38 8.58 -12.48 6.40
CA PHE A 38 9.82 -12.70 7.15
C PHE A 38 10.99 -11.91 6.58
N LEU A 39 11.88 -11.46 7.46
CA LEU A 39 13.20 -10.94 7.12
C LEU A 39 14.22 -12.03 7.41
N ILE A 40 15.02 -12.42 6.42
CA ILE A 40 16.16 -13.31 6.63
C ILE A 40 17.31 -12.48 7.18
N VAL A 41 17.89 -12.95 8.26
CA VAL A 41 19.01 -12.29 8.94
C VAL A 41 20.24 -13.17 8.85
N ASP A 42 21.38 -12.55 8.62
CA ASP A 42 22.70 -13.17 8.63
C ASP A 42 23.55 -12.63 9.78
N GLN A 43 24.42 -13.47 10.34
CA GLN A 43 25.39 -13.06 11.34
C GLN A 43 26.63 -13.95 11.20
N GLU A 44 27.83 -13.37 11.26
CA GLU A 44 29.11 -14.09 11.04
C GLU A 44 29.30 -15.31 11.96
N ASN A 45 28.67 -15.32 13.14
CA ASN A 45 28.78 -16.40 14.12
C ASN A 45 27.67 -17.47 14.01
N TRP A 46 26.80 -17.41 13.00
CA TRP A 46 25.76 -18.42 12.78
C TRP A 46 26.25 -19.46 11.78
N GLU A 47 27.02 -20.41 12.29
CA GLU A 47 27.35 -21.60 11.51
C GLU A 47 26.06 -22.43 11.33
N ILE A 48 25.64 -22.58 10.06
CA ILE A 48 24.73 -23.61 9.52
C ILE A 48 23.22 -23.26 9.46
N SER A 49 22.65 -22.45 10.36
CA SER A 49 21.20 -22.16 10.36
C SER A 49 20.87 -20.75 9.83
N MET A 50 20.02 -20.67 8.81
CA MET A 50 19.41 -19.39 8.41
C MET A 50 18.44 -18.95 9.50
N LYS A 51 18.54 -17.69 9.93
CA LYS A 51 17.58 -17.12 10.88
C LYS A 51 16.61 -16.19 10.17
N ALA A 52 15.39 -16.14 10.69
CA ALA A 52 14.31 -15.33 10.18
C ALA A 52 13.62 -14.56 11.32
N ILE A 53 13.21 -13.35 11.01
CA ILE A 53 12.39 -12.52 11.90
C ILE A 53 11.02 -12.38 11.23
N PRO A 54 9.93 -12.84 11.87
CA PRO A 54 8.58 -12.54 11.39
C PRO A 54 8.36 -11.03 11.35
N PHE A 55 7.78 -10.50 10.27
CA PHE A 55 7.56 -9.06 10.13
C PHE A 55 6.76 -8.46 11.30
N ARG A 56 5.79 -9.20 11.83
CA ARG A 56 5.00 -8.83 13.04
C ARG A 56 5.84 -8.58 14.30
N ASN A 57 7.09 -9.06 14.35
CA ASN A 57 8.01 -8.84 15.47
C ASN A 57 8.96 -7.66 15.21
N VAL A 58 8.92 -7.07 14.01
CA VAL A 58 9.64 -5.84 13.66
C VAL A 58 8.84 -4.66 14.22
N ILE A 59 9.52 -3.79 14.96
CA ILE A 59 8.94 -2.58 15.53
C ILE A 59 9.04 -1.41 14.56
N GLY A 60 10.13 -1.36 13.79
CA GLY A 60 10.29 -0.34 12.76
C GLY A 60 11.51 -0.56 11.89
N ILE A 61 11.44 -0.05 10.66
CA ILE A 61 12.49 -0.09 9.65
C ILE A 61 13.00 1.35 9.43
N GLY A 62 14.09 1.70 10.11
CA GLY A 62 14.70 3.02 10.01
C GLY A 62 15.64 3.16 8.80
N GLU A 63 16.33 4.30 8.72
CA GLU A 63 17.42 4.49 7.75
C GLU A 63 18.71 3.78 8.14
N PHE A 64 18.94 3.63 9.44
CA PHE A 64 20.17 3.04 9.98
C PHE A 64 20.01 1.58 10.39
N ALA A 65 18.82 1.17 10.84
CA ALA A 65 18.62 -0.15 11.42
C ALA A 65 17.16 -0.60 11.34
N VAL A 66 16.97 -1.92 11.35
CA VAL A 66 15.70 -2.56 11.67
C VAL A 66 15.66 -2.83 13.16
N THR A 67 14.57 -2.48 13.83
CA THR A 67 14.44 -2.62 15.28
C THR A 67 13.44 -3.72 15.64
N VAL A 68 13.78 -4.51 16.65
CA VAL A 68 12.91 -5.53 17.25
C VAL A 68 12.88 -5.34 18.76
N GLU A 69 11.82 -5.81 19.41
CA GLU A 69 11.68 -5.70 20.86
C GLU A 69 12.86 -6.35 21.61
N GLU A 70 13.18 -7.60 21.25
CA GLU A 70 14.22 -8.38 21.93
C GLU A 70 14.76 -9.53 21.05
N GLU A 71 15.80 -10.21 21.52
CA GLU A 71 16.53 -11.23 20.75
C GLU A 71 15.68 -12.47 20.40
N ARG A 72 14.67 -12.79 21.21
CA ARG A 72 13.76 -13.92 20.97
C ARG A 72 12.92 -13.76 19.71
N ALA A 73 12.86 -12.56 19.13
CA ALA A 73 12.21 -12.31 17.85
C ALA A 73 12.92 -13.00 16.68
N VAL A 74 14.21 -13.33 16.84
CA VAL A 74 15.01 -14.03 15.84
C VAL A 74 14.81 -15.52 15.99
N LEU A 75 14.22 -16.14 14.97
CA LEU A 75 13.85 -17.55 14.98
C LEU A 75 14.72 -18.33 13.98
N ASP A 76 14.98 -19.60 14.27
CA ASP A 76 15.63 -20.50 13.31
C ASP A 76 14.61 -20.89 12.22
N LEU A 77 15.01 -20.72 10.96
CA LEU A 77 14.17 -21.02 9.80
C LEU A 77 13.81 -22.50 9.70
N ASN A 78 14.65 -23.40 10.24
CA ASN A 78 14.35 -24.84 10.31
C ASN A 78 13.16 -25.15 11.22
N VAL A 79 12.87 -24.28 12.18
CA VAL A 79 11.78 -24.45 13.16
C VAL A 79 10.47 -23.84 12.65
N ILE A 80 10.49 -23.09 11.55
CA ILE A 80 9.32 -22.46 10.94
C ILE A 80 9.00 -23.14 9.60
N PRO A 81 8.07 -24.13 9.56
CA PRO A 81 7.74 -24.84 8.32
C PRO A 81 7.32 -23.92 7.18
N ILE A 82 6.54 -22.88 7.49
CA ILE A 82 6.02 -21.93 6.50
C ILE A 82 7.12 -21.03 5.93
N ALA A 83 8.10 -20.61 6.73
CA ALA A 83 9.23 -19.82 6.24
C ALA A 83 10.11 -20.68 5.33
N ASN A 84 10.35 -21.94 5.69
CA ASN A 84 11.08 -22.88 4.85
C ASN A 84 10.35 -23.14 3.52
N GLU A 85 9.03 -23.29 3.54
CA GLU A 85 8.23 -23.43 2.32
C GLU A 85 8.33 -22.18 1.42
N LEU A 86 8.18 -20.97 1.98
CA LEU A 86 8.26 -19.73 1.22
C LEU A 86 9.67 -19.50 0.64
N VAL A 87 10.72 -19.81 1.40
CA VAL A 87 12.11 -19.75 0.91
C VAL A 87 12.35 -20.78 -0.19
N ASN A 88 11.83 -22.00 -0.07
CA ASN A 88 11.97 -23.05 -1.09
C ASN A 88 11.17 -22.74 -2.37
N LYS A 89 10.03 -22.04 -2.25
CA LYS A 89 9.29 -21.52 -3.40
C LYS A 89 10.10 -20.48 -4.20
N LYS A 90 11.14 -19.90 -3.59
CA LYS A 90 12.06 -18.91 -4.19
C LYS A 90 11.31 -17.77 -4.88
N ILE A 91 10.20 -17.34 -4.29
CA ILE A 91 9.41 -16.23 -4.82
C ILE A 91 10.29 -14.98 -4.79
N ALA A 92 10.66 -14.50 -5.96
CA ALA A 92 11.50 -13.33 -6.13
C ALA A 92 10.72 -12.33 -7.00
N ILE A 93 10.46 -11.14 -6.44
CA ILE A 93 9.91 -10.04 -7.24
C ILE A 93 11.00 -9.47 -8.15
N LYS A 94 12.23 -9.32 -7.63
CA LYS A 94 13.35 -8.83 -8.42
C LYS A 94 13.70 -9.83 -9.52
N GLN A 95 13.92 -9.30 -10.72
CA GLN A 95 14.22 -10.01 -11.97
C GLN A 95 13.06 -10.86 -12.54
N ALA A 96 11.86 -10.77 -11.95
CA ALA A 96 10.69 -11.44 -12.49
C ALA A 96 10.16 -10.68 -13.73
N LYS A 97 9.74 -11.45 -14.74
CA LYS A 97 9.10 -10.87 -15.94
C LYS A 97 7.69 -10.40 -15.58
N VAL A 98 7.34 -9.19 -15.97
CA VAL A 98 6.01 -8.63 -15.70
C VAL A 98 5.13 -8.77 -16.94
N MET A 99 3.97 -9.39 -16.77
CA MET A 99 3.05 -9.75 -17.86
C MET A 99 1.61 -9.38 -17.49
N THR A 100 0.84 -8.89 -18.44
CA THR A 100 -0.61 -8.68 -18.24
C THR A 100 -1.37 -9.99 -18.30
N ARG A 101 -2.57 -10.05 -17.70
CA ARG A 101 -3.48 -11.21 -17.83
C ARG A 101 -3.77 -11.63 -19.29
N LYS A 102 -3.68 -10.70 -20.24
CA LYS A 102 -3.83 -10.96 -21.69
C LYS A 102 -2.58 -11.55 -22.35
N GLY A 103 -1.49 -11.75 -21.60
CA GLY A 103 -0.24 -12.34 -22.09
C GLY A 103 0.73 -11.34 -22.72
N GLN A 104 0.50 -10.03 -22.57
CA GLN A 104 1.44 -9.01 -23.05
C GLN A 104 2.58 -8.84 -22.03
N LEU A 105 3.82 -9.04 -22.48
CA LEU A 105 5.01 -8.75 -21.67
C LEU A 105 5.19 -7.23 -21.55
N LEU A 106 5.23 -6.72 -20.32
CA LEU A 106 5.48 -5.32 -20.03
C LEU A 106 6.98 -5.04 -19.90
N GLY A 107 7.69 -5.88 -19.15
CA GLY A 107 9.07 -5.62 -18.79
C GLY A 107 9.60 -6.58 -17.73
N GLU A 108 10.60 -6.13 -16.97
CA GLU A 108 11.23 -6.88 -15.88
C GLU A 108 11.18 -6.08 -14.59
N ALA A 109 10.78 -6.72 -13.49
CA ALA A 109 10.73 -6.07 -12.19
C ALA A 109 12.15 -5.90 -11.63
N THR A 110 12.52 -4.67 -11.29
CA THR A 110 13.86 -4.32 -10.80
C THR A 110 13.88 -4.16 -9.28
N GLU A 111 12.81 -3.58 -8.72
CA GLU A 111 12.71 -3.27 -7.30
C GLU A 111 11.25 -3.35 -6.80
N PHE A 112 11.05 -3.43 -5.49
CA PHE A 112 9.74 -3.29 -4.87
C PHE A 112 9.80 -2.47 -3.59
N TYR A 113 8.65 -1.90 -3.24
CA TYR A 113 8.46 -1.01 -2.10
C TYR A 113 7.54 -1.68 -1.09
N VAL A 114 7.89 -1.52 0.18
CA VAL A 114 7.20 -2.15 1.32
C VAL A 114 6.76 -1.04 2.28
N ASP A 115 5.56 -1.17 2.82
CA ASP A 115 5.10 -0.35 3.94
C ASP A 115 5.83 -0.80 5.23
N GLU A 116 6.46 0.14 5.92
CA GLU A 116 7.31 -0.15 7.08
C GLU A 116 6.53 -0.55 8.33
N GLU A 117 5.23 -0.25 8.38
CA GLU A 117 4.34 -0.58 9.50
C GLU A 117 3.61 -1.90 9.25
N THR A 118 3.10 -2.12 8.03
CA THR A 118 2.27 -3.29 7.72
C THR A 118 3.02 -4.45 7.09
N GLY A 119 4.14 -4.17 6.41
CA GLY A 119 4.87 -5.15 5.60
C GLY A 119 4.21 -5.44 4.25
N GLU A 120 3.15 -4.72 3.88
CA GLU A 120 2.52 -4.85 2.58
C GLU A 120 3.42 -4.32 1.47
N ILE A 121 3.49 -5.05 0.36
CA ILE A 121 4.12 -4.53 -0.86
C ILE A 121 3.17 -3.50 -1.43
N THR A 122 3.66 -2.30 -1.65
CA THR A 122 2.84 -1.17 -2.11
C THR A 122 3.03 -0.88 -3.59
N GLY A 123 4.19 -1.25 -4.13
CA GLY A 123 4.51 -1.06 -5.54
C GLY A 123 5.74 -1.84 -5.97
N ILE A 124 5.84 -2.07 -7.27
CA ILE A 124 6.92 -2.80 -7.93
C ILE A 124 7.43 -1.92 -9.06
N GLU A 125 8.72 -1.65 -9.07
CA GLU A 125 9.40 -0.97 -10.15
C GLU A 125 9.68 -1.95 -11.29
N VAL A 126 9.31 -1.55 -12.51
CA VAL A 126 9.36 -2.36 -13.72
C VAL A 126 10.13 -1.59 -14.79
N GLN A 127 11.19 -2.21 -15.27
CA GLN A 127 11.97 -1.75 -16.42
C GLN A 127 11.23 -2.12 -17.71
N ILE A 128 10.81 -1.11 -18.47
CA ILE A 128 10.14 -1.25 -19.77
C ILE A 128 11.05 -0.60 -20.83
N GLY A 129 11.89 -1.42 -21.46
CA GLY A 129 12.94 -0.92 -22.34
C GLY A 129 13.95 -0.06 -21.57
N ASN A 130 14.04 1.24 -21.93
CA ASN A 130 14.91 2.20 -21.24
C ASN A 130 14.21 2.99 -20.14
N ASP A 131 12.89 2.88 -20.03
CA ASP A 131 12.10 3.57 -19.02
C ASP A 131 11.94 2.69 -17.77
N SER A 132 12.01 3.30 -16.60
CA SER A 132 11.52 2.69 -15.36
C SER A 132 10.14 3.22 -15.02
N ARG A 133 9.24 2.34 -14.59
CA ARG A 133 7.87 2.67 -14.20
C ARG A 133 7.45 1.88 -12.97
N VAL A 134 6.63 2.48 -12.11
CA VAL A 134 6.12 1.79 -10.92
C VAL A 134 4.72 1.25 -11.20
N VAL A 135 4.54 -0.05 -10.97
CA VAL A 135 3.25 -0.74 -10.93
C VAL A 135 2.80 -0.82 -9.48
N ARG A 136 1.61 -0.31 -9.17
CA ARG A 136 1.04 -0.43 -7.82
C ARG A 136 0.63 -1.88 -7.52
N ALA A 137 0.77 -2.27 -6.26
CA ALA A 137 0.53 -3.65 -5.84
C ALA A 137 -0.93 -4.09 -5.95
N ASP A 138 -1.90 -3.16 -5.89
CA ASP A 138 -3.33 -3.42 -6.10
C ASP A 138 -3.66 -3.90 -7.52
N HIS A 139 -2.77 -3.64 -8.49
CA HIS A 139 -2.89 -4.18 -9.84
C HIS A 139 -2.15 -5.52 -10.04
N VAL A 140 -1.45 -6.03 -9.03
CA VAL A 140 -0.73 -7.32 -9.10
C VAL A 140 -1.68 -8.45 -8.74
N ILE A 141 -1.82 -9.41 -9.65
CA ILE A 141 -2.69 -10.59 -9.49
C ILE A 141 -1.91 -11.76 -8.92
N THR A 142 -0.63 -11.91 -9.30
CA THR A 142 0.16 -13.08 -8.91
C THR A 142 1.63 -12.75 -8.77
N TYR A 143 2.20 -13.14 -7.63
CA TYR A 143 3.63 -13.12 -7.34
C TYR A 143 4.23 -14.51 -7.58
N GLY A 144 4.73 -14.74 -8.80
CA GLY A 144 5.42 -15.97 -9.15
C GLY A 144 6.92 -15.92 -8.83
N LYS A 145 7.59 -17.05 -9.04
CA LYS A 145 9.06 -17.15 -8.93
C LYS A 145 9.77 -16.39 -10.05
N ASP A 146 9.29 -16.53 -11.29
CA ASP A 146 9.91 -15.95 -12.49
C ASP A 146 8.98 -14.98 -13.23
N LEU A 147 7.70 -14.92 -12.84
CA LEU A 147 6.66 -14.17 -13.53
C LEU A 147 5.76 -13.42 -12.54
N LEU A 148 5.52 -12.14 -12.79
CA LEU A 148 4.54 -11.30 -12.12
C LEU A 148 3.38 -11.04 -13.09
N ILE A 149 2.16 -11.38 -12.66
CA ILE A 149 0.96 -11.18 -13.47
C ILE A 149 0.22 -9.95 -12.96
N VAL A 150 -0.09 -9.01 -13.84
CA VAL A 150 -0.77 -7.74 -13.51
C VAL A 150 -2.04 -7.54 -14.34
N HIS A 151 -2.93 -6.69 -13.85
CA HIS A 151 -4.07 -6.19 -14.60
C HIS A 151 -3.63 -5.34 -15.80
N GLU A 152 -4.47 -5.29 -16.83
CA GLU A 152 -4.17 -4.54 -18.07
C GLU A 152 -4.10 -3.03 -17.81
N ASP A 153 -4.88 -2.56 -16.84
CA ASP A 153 -4.95 -1.16 -16.40
C ASP A 153 -3.62 -0.69 -15.77
N ALA A 154 -2.77 -1.62 -15.34
CA ALA A 154 -1.44 -1.32 -14.82
C ALA A 154 -0.56 -0.56 -15.82
N GLN A 155 -0.79 -0.72 -17.13
CA GLN A 155 -0.08 0.04 -18.17
C GLN A 155 -0.45 1.53 -18.19
N GLN A 156 -1.65 1.89 -17.75
CA GLN A 156 -2.15 3.27 -17.79
C GLN A 156 -1.81 4.05 -16.51
N THR A 157 -1.47 3.35 -15.42
CA THR A 157 -1.10 3.90 -14.11
C THR A 157 0.41 3.81 -13.83
N LEU A 158 1.22 3.67 -14.89
CA LEU A 158 2.67 3.66 -14.81
C LEU A 158 3.19 5.05 -14.46
N VAL A 159 3.44 5.29 -13.17
CA VAL A 159 3.98 6.57 -12.68
C VAL A 159 5.51 6.57 -12.88
N SER A 160 6.04 7.67 -13.40
CA SER A 160 7.46 7.84 -13.77
C SER A 160 8.39 8.08 -12.59
N ASP A 161 7.86 8.52 -11.44
CA ASP A 161 8.64 9.06 -10.34
C ASP A 161 8.26 8.44 -8.99
N VAL A 162 9.28 7.98 -8.25
CA VAL A 162 9.19 7.44 -6.90
C VAL A 162 8.79 8.53 -5.88
N ASP A 163 9.08 9.80 -6.19
CA ASP A 163 8.76 10.95 -5.34
C ASP A 163 7.25 11.26 -5.28
N ALA A 164 6.46 10.83 -6.27
CA ALA A 164 5.01 11.06 -6.28
C ALA A 164 4.24 10.19 -5.26
N LEU A 165 4.84 9.11 -4.77
CA LEU A 165 4.25 8.25 -3.72
C LEU A 165 4.36 8.86 -2.32
N LEU A 166 5.31 9.77 -2.08
CA LEU A 166 5.55 10.39 -0.78
C LEU A 166 4.60 11.56 -0.47
N SER A 167 4.03 12.19 -1.49
CA SER A 167 3.14 13.36 -1.33
C SER A 167 1.74 13.03 -0.79
N LEU A 168 1.39 11.74 -0.61
CA LEU A 168 0.06 11.32 -0.15
C LEU A 168 0.00 10.92 1.34
N LYS A 169 1.14 10.83 2.05
CA LYS A 169 1.17 10.49 3.49
C LYS A 169 1.31 11.69 4.43
N GLY A 170 1.27 12.92 3.92
CA GLY A 170 1.24 14.08 4.80
C GLY A 170 0.69 15.32 4.11
N THR A 171 -0.44 15.81 4.58
CA THR A 171 -0.59 17.15 5.19
C THR A 171 -2.07 17.57 5.11
N GLN A 172 -2.77 17.51 6.26
CA GLN A 172 -3.74 18.57 6.53
C GLN A 172 -2.95 19.89 6.55
N VAL A 173 -3.10 20.73 5.53
CA VAL A 173 -3.57 22.15 5.52
C VAL A 173 -3.32 22.74 4.12
N GLN A 174 -4.42 22.97 3.38
CA GLN A 174 -4.80 24.13 2.53
C GLN A 174 -3.76 24.98 1.73
N PRO A 175 -4.19 25.73 0.70
CA PRO A 175 -4.34 25.33 -0.70
C PRO A 175 -3.44 26.19 -1.63
N LEU A 176 -2.68 25.61 -2.56
CA LEU A 176 -2.08 26.41 -3.64
C LEU A 176 -1.62 25.62 -4.87
N ILE A 177 -2.45 24.74 -5.45
CA ILE A 177 -2.19 24.25 -6.83
C ILE A 177 -3.53 24.16 -7.58
N GLU A 178 -4.06 25.32 -7.92
CA GLU A 178 -5.25 25.48 -8.77
C GLU A 178 -4.88 25.53 -10.27
N GLN A 179 -3.79 24.89 -10.74
CA GLN A 179 -3.36 25.16 -12.14
C GLN A 179 -2.91 24.00 -13.02
N ILE A 180 -2.85 22.73 -12.61
CA ILE A 180 -2.39 21.68 -13.54
C ILE A 180 -3.04 20.30 -13.35
N ALA A 181 -4.36 20.21 -13.19
CA ALA A 181 -5.07 18.95 -13.39
C ALA A 181 -5.43 18.76 -14.88
N PRO A 182 -5.17 17.58 -15.49
CA PRO A 182 -5.68 17.26 -16.82
C PRO A 182 -7.20 17.13 -16.76
N LYS A 183 -7.89 17.92 -17.60
CA LYS A 183 -9.37 18.07 -17.72
C LYS A 183 -10.17 16.76 -17.81
N SER A 184 -9.55 15.60 -18.03
CA SER A 184 -10.22 14.31 -18.20
C SER A 184 -10.66 13.66 -16.89
N PHE A 185 -9.91 13.80 -15.80
CA PHE A 185 -10.23 13.15 -14.52
C PHE A 185 -11.25 13.95 -13.70
N GLU A 186 -11.23 15.28 -13.80
CA GLU A 186 -12.29 16.15 -13.24
C GLU A 186 -13.64 15.85 -13.90
N ASN A 187 -13.69 15.64 -15.22
CA ASN A 187 -14.95 15.36 -15.91
C ASN A 187 -15.64 14.08 -15.41
N GLU A 188 -14.89 13.00 -15.13
CA GLU A 188 -15.49 11.75 -14.63
C GLU A 188 -15.93 11.87 -13.16
N ILE A 189 -15.15 12.56 -12.32
CA ILE A 189 -15.52 12.81 -10.92
C ILE A 189 -16.72 13.78 -10.85
N ASP A 190 -16.77 14.80 -11.71
CA ASP A 190 -17.88 15.75 -11.76
C ASP A 190 -19.15 15.11 -12.33
N GLU A 191 -19.03 14.20 -13.29
CA GLU A 191 -20.17 13.39 -13.76
C GLU A 191 -20.72 12.48 -12.65
N LEU A 192 -19.85 11.85 -11.85
CA LEU A 192 -20.26 11.02 -10.72
C LEU A 192 -20.92 11.86 -9.61
N ARG A 193 -20.34 13.02 -9.26
CA ARG A 193 -20.90 13.95 -8.27
C ARG A 193 -22.26 14.48 -8.71
N LYS A 194 -22.39 14.88 -9.98
CA LYS A 194 -23.65 15.37 -10.53
C LYS A 194 -24.74 14.29 -10.50
N LYS A 195 -24.38 13.04 -10.81
CA LYS A 195 -25.30 11.90 -10.74
C LYS A 195 -25.76 11.62 -9.31
N GLN A 196 -24.89 11.74 -8.32
CA GLN A 196 -25.25 11.61 -6.91
C GLN A 196 -26.18 12.73 -6.43
N ILE A 197 -25.93 13.99 -6.83
CA ILE A 197 -26.81 15.12 -6.53
C ILE A 197 -28.21 14.85 -7.06
N ASP A 198 -28.34 14.44 -8.32
CA ASP A 198 -29.64 14.16 -8.93
C ASP A 198 -30.35 12.96 -8.28
N MET A 199 -29.62 12.00 -7.71
CA MET A 199 -30.19 10.82 -7.03
C MET A 199 -30.67 11.10 -5.60
N LEU A 200 -30.05 12.04 -4.90
CA LEU A 200 -30.35 12.37 -3.51
C LEU A 200 -31.29 13.58 -3.38
N THR A 201 -31.30 14.48 -4.35
CA THR A 201 -32.20 15.64 -4.36
C THR A 201 -33.67 15.18 -4.40
N GLY A 202 -34.47 15.71 -3.49
CA GLY A 202 -35.89 15.41 -3.35
C GLY A 202 -36.21 14.23 -2.42
N LYS A 203 -35.19 13.52 -1.92
CA LYS A 203 -35.38 12.47 -0.92
C LYS A 203 -35.51 13.03 0.48
N ARG A 204 -36.22 12.31 1.35
CA ARG A 204 -36.43 12.71 2.75
C ARG A 204 -35.42 12.01 3.65
N VAL A 205 -34.77 12.78 4.51
CA VAL A 205 -33.80 12.29 5.47
C VAL A 205 -34.49 11.60 6.64
N LEU A 206 -34.05 10.39 6.98
CA LEU A 206 -34.63 9.53 8.02
C LEU A 206 -33.98 9.73 9.41
N LYS A 207 -32.77 10.28 9.46
CA LYS A 207 -31.98 10.51 10.69
C LYS A 207 -31.12 11.76 10.57
N ASP A 208 -30.79 12.40 11.69
CA ASP A 208 -29.85 13.51 11.70
C ASP A 208 -28.50 13.06 11.12
N ILE A 209 -27.99 13.83 10.17
CA ILE A 209 -26.68 13.61 9.54
C ILE A 209 -25.71 14.59 10.16
N PHE A 210 -24.55 14.08 10.57
CA PHE A 210 -23.55 14.85 11.28
C PHE A 210 -22.35 15.17 10.38
N ASP A 211 -21.70 16.29 10.64
CA ASP A 211 -20.42 16.67 10.02
C ASP A 211 -19.24 15.93 10.70
N ALA A 212 -18.03 16.12 10.16
CA ALA A 212 -16.82 15.49 10.70
C ALA A 212 -16.48 15.93 12.14
N ASN A 213 -17.10 17.02 12.63
CA ASN A 213 -16.93 17.56 13.97
C ASN A 213 -18.07 17.15 14.92
N GLY A 214 -19.02 16.33 14.46
CA GLY A 214 -20.17 15.87 15.24
C GLY A 214 -21.30 16.89 15.40
N GLN A 215 -21.34 17.96 14.60
CA GLN A 215 -22.48 18.89 14.53
C GLN A 215 -23.50 18.42 13.49
N VAL A 216 -24.78 18.72 13.71
CA VAL A 216 -25.85 18.33 12.78
C VAL A 216 -25.74 19.16 11.50
N LEU A 217 -25.42 18.49 10.40
CA LEU A 217 -25.33 19.06 9.06
C LEU A 217 -26.72 19.13 8.40
N ILE A 218 -27.48 18.04 8.49
CA ILE A 218 -28.84 17.93 7.93
C ILE A 218 -29.74 17.25 8.96
N SER A 219 -30.81 17.93 9.36
CA SER A 219 -31.74 17.38 10.34
C SER A 219 -32.63 16.31 9.73
N LYS A 220 -33.07 15.37 10.57
CA LYS A 220 -34.11 14.40 10.27
C LYS A 220 -35.38 15.09 9.73
N ASP A 221 -36.05 14.41 8.79
CA ASP A 221 -37.25 14.85 8.08
C ASP A 221 -37.05 16.01 7.09
N THR A 222 -35.80 16.44 6.87
CA THR A 222 -35.48 17.42 5.81
C THR A 222 -35.61 16.78 4.43
N ILE A 223 -36.20 17.52 3.48
CA ILE A 223 -36.20 17.15 2.06
C ILE A 223 -34.92 17.71 1.44
N LEU A 224 -34.11 16.84 0.87
CA LEU A 224 -32.81 17.23 0.34
C LEU A 224 -32.93 18.13 -0.89
N THR A 225 -32.34 19.31 -0.78
CA THR A 225 -32.08 20.19 -1.92
C THR A 225 -30.70 19.90 -2.50
N LYS A 226 -30.42 20.44 -3.70
CA LYS A 226 -29.08 20.33 -4.31
C LYS A 226 -28.00 20.90 -3.40
N GLU A 227 -28.31 22.00 -2.69
CA GLU A 227 -27.40 22.64 -1.74
C GLU A 227 -27.09 21.74 -0.55
N ASP A 228 -28.06 20.97 -0.05
CA ASP A 228 -27.83 20.03 1.07
C ASP A 228 -26.89 18.89 0.68
N VAL A 229 -27.06 18.35 -0.53
CA VAL A 229 -26.19 17.26 -1.03
C VAL A 229 -24.78 17.78 -1.31
N MET A 230 -24.65 19.02 -1.81
CA MET A 230 -23.34 19.65 -2.01
C MET A 230 -22.64 19.89 -0.66
N ARG A 231 -23.35 20.37 0.37
CA ARG A 231 -22.79 20.52 1.72
C ARG A 231 -22.29 19.19 2.28
N ALA A 232 -23.05 18.11 2.11
CA ALA A 232 -22.59 16.77 2.49
C ALA A 232 -21.34 16.31 1.71
N GLN A 233 -21.23 16.66 0.43
CA GLN A 233 -20.05 16.36 -0.39
C GLN A 233 -18.80 17.15 0.02
N GLU A 234 -18.98 18.40 0.46
CA GLU A 234 -17.88 19.25 0.97
C GLU A 234 -17.33 18.74 2.31
N GLU A 235 -18.19 18.19 3.18
CA GLU A 235 -17.76 17.60 4.45
C GLU A 235 -16.97 16.30 4.28
N GLY A 236 -17.27 15.52 3.23
CA GLY A 236 -16.48 14.33 2.86
C GLY A 236 -17.31 13.12 2.47
N LEU A 237 -16.62 12.09 1.95
CA LEU A 237 -17.27 10.90 1.39
C LEU A 237 -18.11 10.13 2.42
N ASP A 238 -17.66 10.10 3.68
CA ASP A 238 -18.34 9.38 4.76
C ASP A 238 -19.74 9.95 5.05
N VAL A 239 -19.87 11.29 5.01
CA VAL A 239 -21.12 12.00 5.23
C VAL A 239 -22.10 11.78 4.07
N VAL A 240 -21.61 11.74 2.83
CA VAL A 240 -22.43 11.44 1.64
C VAL A 240 -22.94 10.00 1.67
N ILE A 241 -22.11 9.05 2.11
CA ILE A 241 -22.50 7.64 2.25
C ILE A 241 -23.57 7.53 3.34
N GLU A 242 -23.37 8.14 4.50
CA GLU A 242 -24.35 8.14 5.57
C GLU A 242 -25.68 8.77 5.13
N LEU A 243 -25.62 9.90 4.43
CA LEU A 243 -26.79 10.55 3.84
C LEU A 243 -27.51 9.61 2.87
N SER A 244 -26.78 8.94 1.97
CA SER A 244 -27.37 8.03 0.97
C SER A 244 -28.05 6.80 1.57
N MET A 245 -27.58 6.35 2.75
CA MET A 245 -28.13 5.20 3.46
C MET A 245 -29.35 5.55 4.31
N ASN A 246 -29.54 6.83 4.63
CA ASN A 246 -30.58 7.30 5.54
C ASN A 246 -31.59 8.21 4.83
N VAL A 247 -31.88 7.96 3.56
CA VAL A 247 -32.87 8.71 2.77
C VAL A 247 -33.89 7.78 2.10
N GLU A 248 -35.14 8.22 2.01
CA GLU A 248 -36.20 7.55 1.23
C GLU A 248 -36.80 8.45 0.14
#